data_AF-A0A962NEX6-F1
#
_entry.id   AF-A0A962NEX6-F1
#
_cell.length_a   1.000
_cell.length_b   1.000
_cell.length_c   1.000
_cell.angle_alpha   90.00
_cell.angle_beta   90.00
_cell.angle_gamma   90.00
#
_symmetry.space_group_name_H-M   'P 1'
#
loop_
_entity.id
_entity.type
_entity.pdbx_description
1 polymer ?
#
loop_
_entity_poly.entity_id
_entity_poly.type
_entity_poly.pdbx_seq_one_letter_code
_entity_poly.pdbx_strand_id
1 'polypeptide(L)'
;MTSHVHRIREELWAVLLFIAAIWGVFLLDRFLPLESLGLIPRHLSGLAGIVAMPFLHDNWSHILSNTVPLFVLLILLAGSRANSRWIVI
;
A
#
# COMPACT_ATOMS: atom_id res chain seq x y z
N MET A 1 29.32 -8.87 -5.31
CA MET A 1 28.54 -8.23 -4.22
C MET A 1 28.06 -6.89 -4.73
N THR A 2 26.88 -6.84 -5.35
CA THR A 2 26.28 -5.58 -5.80
C THR A 2 25.74 -4.84 -4.59
N SER A 3 26.27 -3.65 -4.32
CA SER A 3 25.78 -2.78 -3.25
C SER A 3 24.39 -2.26 -3.64
N HIS A 4 23.34 -3.02 -3.32
CA HIS A 4 21.96 -2.58 -3.43
C HIS A 4 21.61 -1.60 -2.28
N VAL A 5 22.38 -0.52 -2.18
CA VAL A 5 22.01 0.64 -1.39
C VAL A 5 20.96 1.36 -2.22
N HIS A 6 19.70 0.94 -2.09
CA HIS A 6 18.58 1.64 -2.73
C HIS A 6 18.60 3.06 -2.18
N ARG A 7 18.72 4.03 -3.10
CA ARG A 7 18.82 5.42 -2.68
C ARG A 7 17.44 5.82 -2.15
N ILE A 8 17.36 6.53 -1.02
CA ILE A 8 16.09 7.01 -0.44
C ILE A 8 15.18 7.69 -1.49
N ARG A 9 15.78 8.31 -2.52
CA ARG A 9 15.08 8.90 -3.66
C ARG A 9 14.29 7.89 -4.51
N GLU A 10 14.83 6.69 -4.74
CA GLU A 10 14.16 5.61 -5.49
C GLU A 10 13.00 5.03 -4.67
N GLU A 11 13.21 4.85 -3.36
CA GLU A 11 12.17 4.42 -2.44
C GLU A 11 11.03 5.46 -2.32
N LEU A 12 11.34 6.76 -2.30
CA LEU A 12 10.33 7.82 -2.31
C LEU A 12 9.39 7.70 -3.51
N TRP A 13 9.92 7.41 -4.70
CA TRP A 13 9.09 7.19 -5.88
C TRP A 13 8.18 5.97 -5.73
N ALA A 14 8.69 4.87 -5.17
CA ALA A 14 7.88 3.69 -4.90
C ALA A 14 6.75 3.97 -3.90
N VAL A 15 7.03 4.74 -2.83
CA VAL A 15 6.02 5.16 -1.84
C VAL A 15 4.94 6.01 -2.50
N LEU A 16 5.32 7.02 -3.29
CA LEU A 16 4.37 7.89 -3.98
C LEU A 16 3.52 7.12 -4.98
N LEU A 17 4.12 6.20 -5.75
CA LEU A 17 3.38 5.34 -6.68
C LEU A 17 2.39 4.43 -5.96
N PHE A 18 2.77 3.86 -4.82
CA PHE A 18 1.88 3.00 -4.04
C PHE A 18 0.68 3.78 -3.48
N ILE A 19 0.91 4.97 -2.93
CA ILE A 19 -0.17 5.86 -2.46
C ILE A 19 -1.05 6.29 -3.64
N ALA A 20 -0.46 6.65 -4.78
CA ALA A 20 -1.21 7.03 -5.97
C ALA A 20 -2.08 5.87 -6.50
N ALA A 21 -1.61 4.62 -6.41
CA ALA A 21 -2.41 3.45 -6.79
C ALA A 21 -3.64 3.29 -5.88
N ILE A 22 -3.50 3.47 -4.56
CA ILE A 22 -4.62 3.44 -3.62
C ILE A 22 -5.65 4.52 -3.96
N TRP A 23 -5.20 5.76 -4.18
CA TRP A 23 -6.05 6.86 -4.59
C TRP A 23 -6.71 6.61 -5.95
N GLY A 24 -5.99 6.03 -6.90
CA GLY A 24 -6.52 5.64 -8.21
C GLY A 24 -7.66 4.63 -8.09
N VAL A 25 -7.49 3.59 -7.26
CA VAL A 25 -8.54 2.61 -6.98
C VAL A 25 -9.76 3.27 -6.34
N PHE A 26 -9.54 4.13 -5.33
CA PHE A 26 -10.62 4.87 -4.67
C PHE A 26 -11.41 5.77 -5.63
N LEU A 27 -10.74 6.46 -6.55
CA LEU A 27 -11.41 7.29 -7.55
C LEU A 27 -12.14 6.47 -8.61
N LEU A 28 -11.58 5.33 -9.04
CA LEU A 28 -12.24 4.42 -9.97
C LEU A 28 -13.49 3.78 -9.37
N ASP A 29 -13.46 3.46 -8.08
CA ASP A 29 -14.60 2.91 -7.34
C ASP A 29 -15.81 3.87 -7.30
N ARG A 30 -15.59 5.18 -7.54
CA ARG A 30 -16.70 6.14 -7.68
C ARG A 30 -17.54 5.91 -8.93
N PHE A 31 -17.00 5.24 -9.94
CA PHE A 31 -17.65 4.99 -11.23
C PHE A 31 -17.86 3.50 -11.51
N LEU A 32 -17.16 2.62 -10.79
CA LEU A 32 -17.17 1.16 -10.95
C LEU A 32 -17.43 0.52 -9.57
N PRO A 33 -18.17 -0.59 -9.48
CA PRO A 33 -18.44 -1.24 -8.19
C PRO A 33 -17.25 -2.09 -7.72
N LEU A 34 -16.08 -1.48 -7.48
CA LEU A 34 -14.85 -2.20 -7.09
C LEU A 34 -14.94 -2.70 -5.64
N GLU A 35 -15.77 -2.08 -4.81
CA GLU A 35 -16.19 -2.56 -3.49
C GLU A 35 -16.67 -4.03 -3.47
N SER A 36 -17.20 -4.53 -4.60
CA SER A 36 -17.58 -5.94 -4.76
C SER A 36 -16.39 -6.92 -4.70
N LEU A 37 -15.17 -6.44 -4.90
CA LEU A 37 -13.93 -7.19 -4.72
C LEU A 37 -13.45 -7.20 -3.26
N GLY A 38 -14.24 -6.64 -2.34
CA GLY A 38 -13.96 -6.61 -0.91
C GLY A 38 -13.91 -7.99 -0.26
N LEU A 39 -13.36 -8.02 0.96
CA LEU A 39 -13.29 -9.24 1.77
C LEU A 39 -14.69 -9.65 2.24
N ILE A 40 -15.10 -10.86 1.87
CA ILE A 40 -16.35 -11.47 2.35
C ILE A 40 -16.00 -12.60 3.33
N PRO A 41 -16.22 -12.42 4.64
CA PRO A 41 -15.83 -13.41 5.65
C PRO A 41 -16.50 -14.76 5.41
N ARG A 42 -15.74 -15.86 5.57
CA ARG A 42 -16.24 -17.24 5.49
C ARG A 42 -16.75 -17.68 4.11
N HIS A 43 -16.43 -16.93 3.05
CA HIS A 43 -16.76 -17.28 1.68
C HIS A 43 -15.49 -17.35 0.82
N LEU A 44 -15.34 -18.43 0.05
CA LEU A 44 -14.18 -18.62 -0.84
C LEU A 44 -14.13 -17.55 -1.94
N SER A 45 -15.28 -17.06 -2.41
CA SER A 45 -15.36 -15.96 -3.36
C SER A 45 -14.76 -14.65 -2.81
N GLY A 46 -14.73 -14.46 -1.49
CA GLY A 46 -14.16 -13.29 -0.83
C GLY A 46 -12.65 -13.32 -0.67
N LEU A 47 -11.96 -14.41 -1.05
CA LEU A 47 -10.50 -14.54 -0.87
C LEU A 47 -9.70 -13.50 -1.67
N ALA A 48 -10.19 -13.10 -2.86
CA ALA A 48 -9.59 -12.02 -3.65
C ALA A 48 -9.53 -10.71 -2.83
N GLY A 49 -10.51 -10.50 -1.95
CA GLY A 49 -10.58 -9.37 -1.04
C GLY A 49 -9.43 -9.28 -0.04
N ILE A 50 -8.70 -10.38 0.25
CA ILE A 50 -7.51 -10.31 1.13
C ILE A 50 -6.44 -9.40 0.51
N VAL A 51 -6.26 -9.49 -0.82
CA VAL A 51 -5.27 -8.69 -1.55
C VAL A 51 -5.85 -7.33 -1.95
N ALA A 52 -7.15 -7.26 -2.25
CA ALA A 52 -7.80 -6.04 -2.71
C ALA A 52 -8.14 -5.05 -1.58
N MET A 53 -8.48 -5.54 -0.37
CA MET A 53 -8.92 -4.71 0.75
C MET A 53 -7.98 -3.55 1.14
N PRO A 54 -6.63 -3.65 1.04
CA PRO A 54 -5.77 -2.51 1.37
C PRO A 54 -5.92 -1.32 0.40
N PHE A 55 -6.49 -1.54 -0.78
CA PHE A 55 -6.73 -0.50 -1.78
C PHE A 55 -8.15 0.07 -1.70
N LEU A 56 -9.12 -0.72 -1.23
CA LEU A 56 -10.53 -0.33 -1.14
C LEU A 56 -10.79 0.54 0.10
N HIS A 57 -11.44 1.69 -0.10
CA HIS A 57 -11.74 2.65 0.97
C HIS A 57 -13.18 3.14 0.86
N ASP A 58 -13.91 3.10 1.98
CA ASP A 58 -15.33 3.47 2.05
C ASP A 58 -15.61 4.97 1.81
N ASN A 59 -14.76 5.88 2.31
CA ASN A 59 -15.02 7.31 2.21
C ASN A 59 -13.76 8.18 2.26
N TRP A 60 -13.94 9.47 1.94
CA TRP A 60 -12.87 10.48 1.91
C TRP A 60 -12.14 10.63 3.24
N SER A 61 -12.86 10.61 4.37
CA SER A 61 -12.24 10.71 5.70
C SER A 61 -11.35 9.50 5.98
N HIS A 62 -11.79 8.31 5.56
CA HIS A 62 -11.06 7.07 5.74
C HIS A 62 -9.75 7.04 4.93
N ILE A 63 -9.78 7.37 3.63
CA ILE A 63 -8.55 7.40 2.82
C ILE A 63 -7.57 8.51 3.26
N LEU A 64 -8.08 9.69 3.63
CA LEU A 64 -7.25 10.79 4.10
C LEU A 64 -6.56 10.47 5.43
N SER A 65 -7.29 9.89 6.38
CA SER A 65 -6.74 9.54 7.70
C SER A 65 -5.69 8.43 7.64
N ASN A 66 -5.73 7.56 6.62
CA ASN A 66 -4.70 6.54 6.37
C ASN A 66 -3.51 7.07 5.54
N THR A 67 -3.71 8.05 4.66
CA THR A 67 -2.65 8.52 3.74
C THR A 67 -1.44 9.07 4.48
N VAL A 68 -1.63 9.89 5.52
CA VAL A 68 -0.51 10.52 6.26
C VAL A 68 0.29 9.49 7.07
N PRO A 69 -0.32 8.64 7.92
CA PRO A 69 0.41 7.58 8.62
C PRO A 69 1.10 6.61 7.66
N LEU A 70 0.44 6.21 6.57
CA LEU A 70 1.00 5.29 5.58
C LEU A 70 2.26 5.88 4.92
N PHE A 71 2.20 7.14 4.49
CA PHE A 71 3.36 7.83 3.92
C PHE A 71 4.53 7.85 4.90
N VAL A 72 4.30 8.26 6.14
CA VAL A 72 5.36 8.33 7.16
C VAL A 72 5.96 6.95 7.43
N LEU A 73 5.13 5.93 7.63
CA LEU A 73 5.60 4.58 7.93
C LEU A 73 6.36 3.93 6.77
N LEU A 74 5.94 4.17 5.53
CA LEU A 74 6.63 3.66 4.35
C LEU A 74 7.99 4.35 4.14
N ILE A 75 8.10 5.65 4.41
CA ILE A 75 9.38 6.37 4.39
C ILE A 75 10.30 5.88 5.51
N LEU A 76 9.77 5.67 6.72
CA LEU A 76 10.53 5.08 7.82
C LEU A 76 11.02 3.67 7.48
N LEU A 77 10.18 2.84 6.86
CA LEU A 77 10.54 1.50 6.43
C LEU A 77 11.63 1.53 5.35
N ALA A 78 11.51 2.40 4.36
CA ALA A 78 12.52 2.61 3.33
C ALA A 78 13.86 3.06 3.93
N GLY A 79 13.84 4.00 4.86
CA GLY A 79 15.05 4.46 5.57
C GLY A 79 15.65 3.41 6.50
N SER A 80 14.82 2.59 7.16
CA SER A 80 15.26 1.53 8.08
C SER A 80 15.91 0.35 7.36
N ARG A 81 15.52 0.08 6.10
CA ARG A 81 16.05 -1.02 5.29
C ARG A 81 17.53 -0.90 4.91
N ALA A 82 18.22 0.15 5.33
CA ALA A 82 19.65 0.36 5.09
C ALA A 82 20.58 -0.74 5.64
N ASN A 83 20.15 -1.70 6.47
CA ASN A 83 21.06 -2.79 6.91
C ASN A 83 20.44 -4.14 7.38
N SER A 84 19.17 -4.46 7.15
CA SER A 84 18.55 -5.64 7.78
C SER A 84 18.81 -6.99 7.09
N ARG A 85 19.35 -7.04 5.87
CA ARG A 85 19.62 -8.31 5.16
C ARG A 85 20.78 -9.12 5.76
N TRP A 86 21.62 -8.51 6.59
CA TRP A 86 22.81 -9.14 7.20
C TRP A 86 22.63 -9.54 8.67
N ILE A 87 21.51 -9.20 9.32
CA ILE A 87 21.31 -9.43 10.76
C ILE A 87 20.67 -10.81 11.03
N VAL A 88 20.21 -11.52 9.99
CA VAL A 88 19.46 -12.79 10.12
C VAL A 88 20.21 -13.99 9.51
N ILE A 89 21.52 -13.89 9.28
CA ILE A 89 22.36 -15.05 8.88
C ILE A 89 23.59 -15.11 9.78
#